data_AF-A0A2S7PKY3-F1
#
_entry.id   AF-A0A2S7PKY3-F1
#
_cell.length_a   1.000
_cell.length_b   1.000
_cell.length_c   1.000
_cell.angle_alpha   90.00
_cell.angle_beta   90.00
_cell.angle_gamma   90.00
#
_symmetry.space_group_name_H-M   'P 1'
#
loop_
_entity.id
_entity.type
_entity.pdbx_description
1 polymer ?
#
loop_
_entity_poly.entity_id
_entity_poly.type
_entity_poly.pdbx_seq_one_letter_code
_entity_poly.pdbx_strand_id
1 'polypeptide(L)'
;MPVRRIKRKATAAELGTRKAARTSSRSSPRSGVKFSNPDTVSPQPSIPARTVTDTSSSKLSELPSYLVLRWPKDEPEDSDESESDSETHKSNRDVPKSIPTGQPLGEEWTHRVSDYGYPISRDGVKILDKLHHEQEKRDQDLHGMFIYTDWNGWGYNELLTNMLKTFNRDLYKKTVSPYKKWAYVEGFTAFLQGGRIWEWMMNDDSDTIKAIMNMFGIMLFTSFEMLAEHDLFKPDSSIKNISIIPLLWLEFIDQDGGDLDITWGCEVVRLCDEAGIDLTESLRSQVKLDKTKIEAWREEYRKKKECQDGDGYKYWAEKKDWTPKDDWKVQVFDWGNWDVRKWYRWDWKLEFKEFSKNHSTSGNYYDITTMPKAERESHTLGTAAFDRKIEAKLHPQ
;
A
#
# COMPACT_ATOMS: atom_id res chain seq x y z
N MET A 1 44.64 30.82 22.24
CA MET A 1 44.76 29.65 23.15
C MET A 1 43.93 28.50 22.58
N PRO A 2 44.39 27.24 22.68
CA PRO A 2 44.24 26.29 21.59
C PRO A 2 43.09 25.27 21.74
N VAL A 3 42.61 24.86 20.57
CA VAL A 3 41.65 23.79 20.27
C VAL A 3 42.23 22.43 20.67
N ARG A 4 41.52 21.66 21.52
CA ARG A 4 41.85 20.26 21.83
C ARG A 4 41.20 19.31 20.82
N ARG A 5 42.02 18.82 19.90
CA ARG A 5 41.78 17.63 19.05
C ARG A 5 41.72 16.37 19.91
N ILE A 6 40.60 15.65 19.88
CA ILE A 6 40.52 14.26 20.38
C ILE A 6 40.89 13.33 19.22
N LYS A 7 42.03 12.64 19.36
CA LYS A 7 42.50 11.61 18.43
C LYS A 7 41.75 10.30 18.69
N ARG A 8 41.14 9.74 17.65
CA ARG A 8 40.71 8.34 17.59
C ARG A 8 41.94 7.42 17.66
N LYS A 9 41.91 6.43 18.56
CA LYS A 9 42.81 5.27 18.55
C LYS A 9 42.05 4.11 17.88
N ALA A 10 42.55 3.68 16.73
CA ALA A 10 42.20 2.40 16.13
C ALA A 10 43.15 1.34 16.69
N THR A 11 42.60 0.20 17.09
CA THR A 11 43.35 -1.03 17.38
C THR A 11 43.02 -2.04 16.29
N ALA A 12 44.08 -2.51 15.64
CA ALA A 12 44.07 -3.59 14.67
C ALA A 12 44.77 -4.82 15.27
N ALA A 13 44.55 -5.96 14.60
CA ALA A 13 45.06 -7.33 14.82
C ALA A 13 44.09 -8.23 15.62
N GLU A 14 43.79 -9.47 15.24
CA GLU A 14 44.59 -10.45 14.49
C GLU A 14 43.80 -11.33 13.51
N LEU A 15 44.56 -11.82 12.52
CA LEU A 15 44.23 -12.84 11.54
C LEU A 15 44.05 -14.23 12.16
N GLY A 16 43.05 -14.97 11.68
CA GLY A 16 42.94 -16.42 11.80
C GLY A 16 42.57 -17.05 10.46
N THR A 17 43.43 -17.94 9.96
CA THR A 17 43.47 -18.48 8.60
C THR A 17 42.52 -19.68 8.36
N ARG A 18 41.90 -19.66 7.17
CA ARG A 18 41.55 -20.76 6.23
C ARG A 18 40.69 -21.95 6.70
N LYS A 19 39.58 -22.17 5.96
CA LYS A 19 39.37 -23.44 5.23
C LYS A 19 38.56 -23.24 3.95
N ALA A 20 39.12 -23.70 2.83
CA ALA A 20 38.50 -23.74 1.52
C ALA A 20 37.49 -24.87 1.42
N ALA A 21 36.36 -24.64 0.73
CA ALA A 21 35.52 -25.71 0.20
C ALA A 21 34.81 -25.27 -1.10
N ARG A 22 35.34 -25.83 -2.19
CA ARG A 22 34.71 -26.32 -3.43
C ARG A 22 33.53 -25.54 -4.04
N THR A 23 33.84 -25.07 -5.25
CA THR A 23 32.97 -24.73 -6.36
C THR A 23 31.89 -25.79 -6.66
N SER A 24 30.67 -25.31 -6.87
CA SER A 24 29.62 -25.98 -7.65
C SER A 24 28.90 -24.91 -8.46
N SER A 25 29.32 -24.76 -9.71
CA SER A 25 28.66 -23.96 -10.73
C SER A 25 27.30 -24.57 -11.06
N ARG A 26 26.21 -23.88 -10.69
CA ARG A 26 24.89 -24.14 -11.27
C ARG A 26 24.37 -22.82 -11.84
N SER A 27 24.52 -22.70 -13.16
CA SER A 27 23.91 -21.67 -13.98
C SER A 27 22.39 -21.76 -13.86
N SER A 28 21.76 -20.74 -13.27
CA SER A 28 20.31 -20.59 -13.27
C SER A 28 19.89 -19.58 -14.35
N PRO A 29 18.75 -19.79 -15.02
CA PRO A 29 18.39 -19.06 -16.24
C PRO A 29 18.05 -17.61 -15.93
N ARG A 30 18.58 -16.69 -16.76
CA ARG A 30 18.10 -15.31 -16.87
C ARG A 30 16.65 -15.34 -17.39
N SER A 31 15.67 -15.06 -16.52
CA SER A 31 14.37 -14.55 -16.95
C SER A 31 14.42 -13.03 -16.83
N GLY A 32 15.08 -12.38 -17.79
CA GLY A 32 14.86 -10.96 -18.05
C GLY A 32 13.65 -10.86 -18.95
N VAL A 33 12.51 -10.46 -18.40
CA VAL A 33 11.33 -10.12 -19.19
C VAL A 33 11.51 -8.64 -19.57
N LYS A 34 11.79 -8.40 -20.85
CA LYS A 34 11.59 -7.12 -21.49
C LYS A 34 10.25 -7.18 -22.21
N PHE A 35 9.48 -6.10 -22.16
CA PHE A 35 8.48 -5.86 -23.18
C PHE A 35 8.66 -4.48 -23.82
N SER A 36 8.10 -4.46 -25.03
CA SER A 36 8.39 -3.62 -26.17
C SER A 36 7.25 -2.61 -26.37
N ASN A 37 7.54 -1.57 -27.15
CA ASN A 37 6.62 -0.51 -27.58
C ASN A 37 5.20 -0.95 -27.97
N PRO A 38 4.18 -0.10 -27.73
CA PRO A 38 2.80 -0.30 -28.18
C PRO A 38 2.54 0.02 -29.68
N ASP A 39 3.48 0.61 -30.41
CA ASP A 39 3.24 1.04 -31.80
C ASP A 39 3.96 0.17 -32.84
N THR A 40 3.43 -1.03 -33.13
CA THR A 40 3.56 -1.63 -34.48
C THR A 40 2.43 -2.63 -34.74
N VAL A 41 1.31 -2.14 -35.26
CA VAL A 41 0.27 -2.99 -35.85
C VAL A 41 0.66 -3.30 -37.30
N SER A 42 0.98 -4.55 -37.60
CA SER A 42 0.80 -5.14 -38.92
C SER A 42 0.54 -6.65 -38.80
N PRO A 43 -0.34 -7.23 -39.64
CA PRO A 43 -0.91 -8.54 -39.42
C PRO A 43 0.02 -9.65 -39.91
N GLN A 44 0.37 -10.58 -39.02
CA GLN A 44 1.16 -11.78 -39.35
C GLN A 44 0.59 -13.01 -38.60
N PRO A 45 0.83 -14.23 -39.12
CA PRO A 45 -0.19 -15.26 -39.29
C PRO A 45 -0.38 -16.19 -38.08
N SER A 46 -1.56 -16.82 -38.03
CA SER A 46 -1.97 -17.79 -37.01
C SER A 46 -1.02 -18.99 -36.92
N ILE A 47 -0.34 -19.13 -35.79
CA ILE A 47 0.41 -20.33 -35.40
C ILE A 47 -0.46 -21.12 -34.40
N PRO A 48 -0.62 -22.46 -34.57
CA PRO A 48 -1.62 -23.23 -33.85
C PRO A 48 -1.31 -23.37 -32.36
N ALA A 49 -2.37 -23.31 -31.55
CA ALA A 49 -2.35 -23.42 -30.11
C ALA A 49 -1.68 -24.73 -29.66
N ARG A 50 -0.62 -24.60 -28.85
CA ARG A 50 0.01 -25.71 -28.17
C ARG A 50 -0.71 -25.91 -26.83
N THR A 51 -1.50 -26.98 -26.75
CA THR A 51 -2.25 -27.36 -25.55
C THR A 51 -1.28 -27.69 -24.42
N VAL A 52 -1.23 -26.84 -23.39
CA VAL A 52 -0.58 -27.14 -22.12
C VAL A 52 -1.65 -27.73 -21.20
N THR A 53 -1.66 -29.05 -21.06
CA THR A 53 -2.46 -29.73 -20.04
C THR A 53 -1.74 -29.62 -18.70
N ASP A 54 -2.06 -28.58 -17.93
CA ASP A 54 -1.60 -28.43 -16.54
C ASP A 54 -2.77 -28.74 -15.60
N THR A 55 -2.73 -29.91 -14.98
CA THR A 55 -3.71 -30.42 -14.01
C THR A 55 -3.74 -29.62 -12.69
N SER A 56 -3.01 -28.51 -12.57
CA SER A 56 -3.10 -27.55 -11.47
C SER A 56 -4.05 -26.37 -11.71
N SER A 57 -4.58 -26.23 -12.92
CA SER A 57 -5.44 -25.11 -13.35
C SER A 57 -6.76 -24.99 -12.58
N SER A 58 -7.34 -26.08 -12.08
CA SER A 58 -8.71 -26.08 -11.55
C SER A 58 -8.89 -25.33 -10.22
N LYS A 59 -7.81 -25.08 -9.46
CA LYS A 59 -7.86 -24.27 -8.22
C LYS A 59 -7.54 -22.79 -8.44
N LEU A 60 -7.02 -22.44 -9.62
CA LEU A 60 -6.68 -21.05 -9.98
C LEU A 60 -7.85 -20.33 -10.68
N SER A 61 -8.92 -21.07 -11.03
CA SER A 61 -10.10 -20.60 -11.77
C SER A 61 -11.31 -20.25 -10.91
N GLU A 62 -11.26 -20.47 -9.58
CA GLU A 62 -12.39 -20.12 -8.71
C GLU A 62 -12.49 -18.60 -8.59
N LEU A 63 -13.58 -18.05 -9.10
CA LEU A 63 -13.91 -16.63 -8.95
C LEU A 63 -14.06 -16.29 -7.46
N PRO A 64 -13.55 -15.13 -7.02
CA PRO A 64 -13.72 -14.70 -5.65
C PRO A 64 -15.20 -14.45 -5.33
N SER A 65 -15.64 -14.87 -4.16
CA SER A 65 -16.89 -14.41 -3.57
C SER A 65 -16.67 -13.05 -2.89
N TYR A 66 -17.65 -12.17 -2.98
CA TYR A 66 -17.57 -10.80 -2.47
C TYR A 66 -18.49 -10.57 -1.28
N LEU A 67 -18.12 -9.62 -0.45
CA LEU A 67 -18.95 -8.96 0.55
C LEU A 67 -18.98 -7.46 0.22
N VAL A 68 -20.06 -6.76 0.52
CA VAL A 68 -20.07 -5.30 0.38
C VAL A 68 -19.57 -4.68 1.67
N LEU A 69 -18.42 -4.02 1.62
CA LEU A 69 -17.99 -3.14 2.69
C LEU A 69 -18.78 -1.84 2.58
N ARG A 70 -19.47 -1.47 3.65
CA ARG A 70 -20.27 -0.25 3.69
C ARG A 70 -19.38 0.95 3.96
N TRP A 71 -19.70 2.06 3.33
CA TRP A 71 -19.12 3.33 3.70
C TRP A 71 -19.59 3.71 5.11
N PRO A 72 -18.73 4.29 5.96
CA PRO A 72 -19.17 4.97 7.16
C PRO A 72 -20.27 5.95 6.75
N LYS A 73 -21.44 5.88 7.39
CA LYS A 73 -22.39 6.99 7.27
C LYS A 73 -21.78 8.09 8.13
N ASP A 74 -21.48 9.23 7.52
CA ASP A 74 -21.43 10.47 8.29
C ASP A 74 -22.83 10.61 8.88
N GLU A 75 -23.00 10.23 10.14
CA GLU A 75 -24.20 10.64 10.87
C GLU A 75 -24.12 12.17 10.89
N PRO A 76 -25.17 12.88 10.43
CA PRO A 76 -25.18 14.32 10.56
C PRO A 76 -25.04 14.62 12.05
N GLU A 77 -23.89 15.15 12.45
CA GLU A 77 -23.72 15.77 13.77
C GLU A 77 -24.90 16.72 13.94
N ASP A 78 -25.69 16.52 15.00
CA ASP A 78 -26.93 17.21 15.33
C ASP A 78 -26.97 18.65 14.79
N SER A 79 -27.51 18.80 13.58
CA SER A 79 -27.73 20.11 12.97
C SER A 79 -29.05 20.61 13.52
N ASP A 80 -28.97 21.51 14.51
CA ASP A 80 -30.09 22.30 15.00
C ASP A 80 -30.97 22.73 13.81
N GLU A 81 -32.26 22.43 13.94
CA GLU A 81 -33.30 22.76 12.98
C GLU A 81 -33.28 24.26 12.66
N SER A 82 -32.77 24.60 11.49
CA SER A 82 -33.24 25.79 10.77
C SER A 82 -33.59 25.36 9.35
N GLU A 83 -34.89 25.16 9.13
CA GLU A 83 -35.47 25.01 7.81
C GLU A 83 -35.03 26.16 6.92
N SER A 84 -34.19 25.85 5.94
CA SER A 84 -33.90 26.71 4.81
C SER A 84 -34.04 25.84 3.57
N ASP A 85 -35.24 25.90 2.98
CA ASP A 85 -35.56 25.38 1.66
C ASP A 85 -34.53 25.88 0.64
N SER A 86 -33.54 25.04 0.34
CA SER A 86 -32.75 25.15 -0.87
C SER A 86 -32.90 23.85 -1.65
N GLU A 87 -33.80 23.91 -2.63
CA GLU A 87 -33.92 22.91 -3.69
C GLU A 87 -32.63 22.88 -4.51
N THR A 88 -31.72 21.96 -4.23
CA THR A 88 -30.65 21.62 -5.18
C THR A 88 -30.19 20.17 -5.06
N HIS A 89 -30.28 19.47 -6.20
CA HIS A 89 -29.74 18.14 -6.48
C HIS A 89 -30.33 16.93 -5.75
N LYS A 90 -31.52 16.51 -6.19
CA LYS A 90 -31.85 15.07 -6.23
C LYS A 90 -30.88 14.37 -7.19
N SER A 91 -29.70 14.00 -6.71
CA SER A 91 -28.87 13.04 -7.44
C SER A 91 -29.66 11.73 -7.54
N ASN A 92 -29.66 11.12 -8.72
CA ASN A 92 -30.11 9.76 -8.92
C ASN A 92 -29.20 8.83 -8.11
N ARG A 93 -29.47 8.70 -6.81
CA ARG A 93 -28.85 7.69 -5.96
C ARG A 93 -29.22 6.32 -6.53
N ASP A 94 -28.24 5.49 -6.84
CA ASP A 94 -28.44 4.13 -7.38
C ASP A 94 -28.91 3.19 -6.24
N VAL A 95 -30.12 3.44 -5.71
CA VAL A 95 -30.57 2.94 -4.41
C VAL A 95 -32.05 2.48 -4.43
N PRO A 96 -32.39 1.32 -3.84
CA PRO A 96 -33.74 0.96 -3.42
C PRO A 96 -34.11 1.74 -2.15
N LYS A 97 -35.31 2.32 -2.12
CA LYS A 97 -35.77 3.27 -1.07
C LYS A 97 -35.85 2.71 0.36
N SER A 98 -35.55 1.44 0.62
CA SER A 98 -35.60 0.87 1.97
C SER A 98 -34.69 -0.36 2.11
N ILE A 99 -33.43 -0.16 2.52
CA ILE A 99 -32.62 -1.24 3.06
C ILE A 99 -32.41 -0.94 4.55
N PRO A 100 -32.98 -1.74 5.46
CA PRO A 100 -32.79 -1.54 6.90
C PRO A 100 -31.31 -1.57 7.28
N THR A 101 -30.88 -0.62 8.12
CA THR A 101 -29.55 -0.62 8.74
C THR A 101 -29.33 -1.99 9.44
N GLY A 102 -28.21 -2.64 9.17
CA GLY A 102 -27.85 -3.95 9.77
C GLY A 102 -28.20 -5.23 8.99
N GLN A 103 -29.01 -5.19 7.92
CA GLN A 103 -29.20 -6.38 7.07
C GLN A 103 -28.14 -6.47 5.97
N PRO A 104 -27.58 -7.65 5.64
CA PRO A 104 -26.65 -7.79 4.53
C PRO A 104 -27.32 -7.34 3.23
N LEU A 105 -26.56 -6.63 2.39
CA LEU A 105 -27.01 -6.30 1.05
C LEU A 105 -27.22 -7.62 0.28
N GLY A 106 -28.36 -7.74 -0.44
CA GLY A 106 -28.67 -8.93 -1.23
C GLY A 106 -27.65 -9.20 -2.35
N GLU A 107 -27.69 -10.39 -2.95
CA GLU A 107 -26.73 -10.82 -4.00
C GLU A 107 -26.62 -9.82 -5.17
N GLU A 108 -27.70 -9.13 -5.52
CA GLU A 108 -27.72 -8.08 -6.55
C GLU A 108 -26.69 -6.96 -6.29
N TRP A 109 -26.43 -6.67 -5.02
CA TRP A 109 -25.58 -5.56 -4.58
C TRP A 109 -24.16 -6.01 -4.25
N THR A 110 -23.95 -7.30 -3.95
CA THR A 110 -22.62 -7.85 -3.63
C THR A 110 -21.64 -7.86 -4.79
N HIS A 111 -22.12 -7.58 -6.01
CA HIS A 111 -21.31 -7.62 -7.22
C HIS A 111 -21.13 -6.27 -7.90
N ARG A 112 -21.57 -5.16 -7.28
CA ARG A 112 -21.40 -3.81 -7.83
C ARG A 112 -20.99 -2.79 -6.78
N VAL A 113 -20.21 -1.80 -7.22
CA VAL A 113 -19.95 -0.57 -6.47
C VAL A 113 -21.22 0.26 -6.44
N SER A 114 -21.61 0.76 -5.28
CA SER A 114 -22.83 1.55 -5.08
C SER A 114 -22.62 2.65 -4.05
N ASP A 115 -23.62 3.51 -3.91
CA ASP A 115 -23.61 4.56 -2.90
C ASP A 115 -23.64 4.02 -1.45
N TYR A 116 -23.96 2.74 -1.25
CA TYR A 116 -23.96 2.11 0.08
C TYR A 116 -22.63 1.45 0.45
N GLY A 117 -21.78 1.16 -0.53
CA GLY A 117 -20.57 0.41 -0.31
C GLY A 117 -19.95 -0.12 -1.58
N TYR A 118 -18.82 -0.77 -1.40
CA TYR A 118 -18.06 -1.39 -2.48
C TYR A 118 -17.80 -2.87 -2.20
N PRO A 119 -17.75 -3.71 -3.25
CA PRO A 119 -17.46 -5.12 -3.08
C PRO A 119 -15.98 -5.31 -2.71
N ILE A 120 -15.73 -6.12 -1.69
CA ILE A 120 -14.41 -6.60 -1.29
C ILE A 120 -14.43 -8.13 -1.31
N SER A 121 -13.38 -8.76 -1.84
CA SER A 121 -13.36 -10.23 -1.86
C SER A 121 -13.28 -10.77 -0.43
N ARG A 122 -13.80 -11.99 -0.21
CA ARG A 122 -13.66 -12.64 1.11
C ARG A 122 -12.21 -12.82 1.54
N ASP A 123 -11.29 -13.00 0.59
CA ASP A 123 -9.87 -13.07 0.92
C ASP A 123 -9.33 -11.68 1.29
N GLY A 124 -9.82 -10.61 0.66
CA GLY A 124 -9.53 -9.22 1.05
C GLY A 124 -10.03 -8.91 2.47
N VAL A 125 -11.24 -9.35 2.83
CA VAL A 125 -11.76 -9.24 4.20
C VAL A 125 -10.90 -9.98 5.21
N LYS A 126 -10.40 -11.19 4.89
CA LYS A 126 -9.47 -11.89 5.78
C LYS A 126 -8.16 -11.13 5.99
N ILE A 127 -7.67 -10.43 4.95
CA ILE A 127 -6.49 -9.56 5.10
C ILE A 127 -6.82 -8.37 6.01
N LEU A 128 -7.96 -7.70 5.80
CA LEU A 128 -8.44 -6.62 6.64
C LEU A 128 -8.59 -7.03 8.12
N ASP A 129 -9.32 -8.12 8.37
CA ASP A 129 -9.51 -8.67 9.72
C ASP A 129 -8.16 -8.95 10.37
N LYS A 130 -7.25 -9.59 9.63
CA LYS A 130 -5.89 -9.86 10.15
C LYS A 130 -5.15 -8.57 10.52
N LEU A 131 -5.25 -7.52 9.70
CA LEU A 131 -4.59 -6.25 9.98
C LEU A 131 -5.16 -5.62 11.25
N HIS A 132 -6.48 -5.56 11.43
CA HIS A 132 -7.09 -5.08 12.67
C HIS A 132 -6.67 -5.89 13.90
N HIS A 133 -6.69 -7.21 13.83
CA HIS A 133 -6.26 -8.04 14.97
C HIS A 133 -4.77 -7.83 15.29
N GLU A 134 -3.91 -7.66 14.29
CA GLU A 134 -2.49 -7.38 14.52
C GLU A 134 -2.27 -5.95 15.07
N GLN A 135 -3.14 -5.00 14.73
CA GLN A 135 -3.12 -3.63 15.23
C GLN A 135 -3.48 -3.60 16.71
N GLU A 136 -4.55 -4.29 17.11
CA GLU A 136 -5.00 -4.43 18.51
C GLU A 136 -3.95 -5.06 19.43
N LYS A 137 -3.15 -5.99 18.91
CA LYS A 137 -2.03 -6.59 19.67
C LYS A 137 -0.94 -5.59 20.05
N ARG A 138 -0.87 -4.45 19.37
CA ARG A 138 0.18 -3.43 19.50
C ARG A 138 -0.32 -2.15 20.15
N ASP A 139 -1.62 -2.02 20.35
CA ASP A 139 -2.26 -0.81 20.85
C ASP A 139 -2.16 -0.72 22.39
N GLN A 140 -1.25 0.12 22.89
CA GLN A 140 -1.06 0.26 24.33
C GLN A 140 -2.32 0.72 25.08
N ASP A 141 -3.19 1.51 24.45
CA ASP A 141 -4.40 2.04 25.06
C ASP A 141 -5.44 0.92 25.24
N LEU A 142 -5.60 0.06 24.23
CA LEU A 142 -6.46 -1.12 24.33
C LEU A 142 -6.01 -2.09 25.44
N HIS A 143 -4.70 -2.14 25.72
CA HIS A 143 -4.13 -2.94 26.80
C HIS A 143 -4.05 -2.19 28.16
N GLY A 144 -4.53 -0.94 28.25
CA GLY A 144 -4.50 -0.14 29.48
C GLY A 144 -3.08 0.17 29.97
N MET A 145 -2.16 0.36 29.04
CA MET A 145 -0.72 0.51 29.29
C MET A 145 -0.20 1.83 28.75
N PHE A 146 0.85 2.33 29.39
CA PHE A 146 1.68 3.40 28.85
C PHE A 146 3.13 2.91 28.73
N ILE A 147 3.59 2.69 27.51
CA ILE A 147 4.96 2.28 27.22
C ILE A 147 5.82 3.50 26.88
N TYR A 148 5.43 4.23 25.84
CA TYR A 148 5.87 5.59 25.50
C TYR A 148 4.96 6.15 24.39
N THR A 149 5.08 7.45 24.11
CA THR A 149 4.16 8.21 23.24
C THR A 149 3.86 7.52 21.90
N ASP A 150 4.90 7.15 21.15
CA ASP A 150 4.75 6.67 19.76
C ASP A 150 4.68 5.14 19.64
N TRP A 151 4.49 4.42 20.75
CA TRP A 151 4.52 2.95 20.76
C TRP A 151 3.61 2.35 19.68
N ASN A 152 2.37 2.84 19.60
CA ASN A 152 1.41 2.39 18.59
C ASN A 152 1.93 2.62 17.18
N GLY A 153 2.44 3.82 16.88
CA GLY A 153 3.00 4.16 15.57
C GLY A 153 4.15 3.23 15.15
N TRP A 154 5.06 2.91 16.07
CA TRP A 154 6.14 1.95 15.80
C TRP A 154 5.61 0.52 15.61
N GLY A 155 4.58 0.15 16.37
CA GLY A 155 3.85 -1.09 16.16
C GLY A 155 3.27 -1.21 14.75
N TYR A 156 2.68 -0.13 14.23
CA TYR A 156 2.10 -0.12 12.89
C TYR A 156 3.18 -0.24 11.80
N ASN A 157 4.34 0.39 11.98
CA ASN A 157 5.48 0.17 11.08
C ASN A 157 5.82 -1.33 10.98
N GLU A 158 5.94 -2.03 12.11
CA GLU A 158 6.21 -3.48 12.12
C GLU A 158 5.08 -4.31 11.49
N LEU A 159 3.82 -3.97 11.78
CA LEU A 159 2.65 -4.64 11.22
C LEU A 159 2.60 -4.53 9.69
N LEU A 160 2.84 -3.34 9.15
CA LEU A 160 2.75 -3.07 7.72
C LEU A 160 3.95 -3.65 6.96
N THR A 161 5.16 -3.63 7.53
CA THR A 161 6.31 -4.31 6.91
C THR A 161 6.16 -5.82 6.92
N ASN A 162 5.52 -6.40 7.95
CA ASN A 162 5.14 -7.81 7.99
C ASN A 162 4.14 -8.17 6.86
N MET A 163 3.19 -7.28 6.58
CA MET A 163 2.26 -7.44 5.45
C MET A 163 3.01 -7.43 4.12
N LEU A 164 3.87 -6.44 3.87
CA LEU A 164 4.67 -6.34 2.64
C LEU A 164 5.56 -7.58 2.44
N LYS A 165 6.15 -8.13 3.50
CA LYS A 165 6.89 -9.40 3.45
C LYS A 165 6.01 -10.57 3.05
N THR A 166 4.79 -10.62 3.58
CA THR A 166 3.81 -11.67 3.26
C THR A 166 3.40 -11.58 1.79
N PHE A 167 3.11 -10.37 1.28
CA PHE A 167 2.84 -10.14 -0.14
C PHE A 167 4.04 -10.55 -1.02
N ASN A 168 5.26 -10.12 -0.70
CA ASN A 168 6.47 -10.50 -1.44
C ASN A 168 6.64 -12.02 -1.58
N ARG A 169 6.35 -12.76 -0.49
CA ARG A 169 6.41 -14.22 -0.47
C ARG A 169 5.38 -14.84 -1.43
N ASP A 170 4.18 -14.26 -1.53
CA ASP A 170 3.07 -14.85 -2.27
C ASP A 170 3.00 -14.37 -3.73
N LEU A 171 3.50 -13.17 -4.02
CA LEU A 171 3.55 -12.56 -5.36
C LEU A 171 4.16 -13.51 -6.40
N TYR A 172 5.29 -14.14 -6.08
CA TYR A 172 6.03 -15.02 -6.99
C TYR A 172 5.56 -16.48 -6.99
N LYS A 173 4.59 -16.84 -6.15
CA LYS A 173 4.06 -18.21 -6.12
C LYS A 173 3.07 -18.41 -7.27
N LYS A 174 3.38 -19.37 -8.14
CA LYS A 174 2.49 -19.81 -9.23
C LYS A 174 1.19 -20.45 -8.72
N THR A 175 1.20 -20.96 -7.49
CA THR A 175 0.04 -21.59 -6.85
C THR A 175 -0.96 -20.58 -6.26
N VAL A 176 -0.61 -19.30 -6.25
CA VAL A 176 -1.49 -18.24 -5.74
C VAL A 176 -2.11 -17.54 -6.93
N SER A 177 -3.44 -17.51 -6.99
CA SER A 177 -4.18 -16.88 -8.09
C SER A 177 -4.00 -15.35 -8.09
N PRO A 178 -4.18 -14.68 -9.24
CA PRO A 178 -4.19 -13.22 -9.31
C PRO A 178 -5.21 -12.58 -8.35
N TYR A 179 -6.39 -13.18 -8.19
CA TYR A 179 -7.41 -12.73 -7.23
C TYR A 179 -6.90 -12.73 -5.79
N LYS A 180 -6.18 -13.78 -5.37
CA LYS A 180 -5.61 -13.86 -4.02
C LYS A 180 -4.46 -12.88 -3.79
N LYS A 181 -3.75 -12.50 -4.85
CA LYS A 181 -2.72 -11.45 -4.79
C LYS A 181 -3.38 -10.07 -4.72
N TRP A 182 -4.42 -9.84 -5.51
CA TRP A 182 -5.24 -8.63 -5.46
C TRP A 182 -5.90 -8.41 -4.09
N ALA A 183 -6.29 -9.48 -3.39
CA ALA A 183 -6.83 -9.41 -2.04
C ALA A 183 -5.91 -8.68 -1.03
N TYR A 184 -4.59 -8.67 -1.23
CA TYR A 184 -3.69 -7.85 -0.41
C TYR A 184 -3.92 -6.35 -0.64
N VAL A 185 -4.13 -5.93 -1.89
CA VAL A 185 -4.48 -4.55 -2.23
C VAL A 185 -5.85 -4.20 -1.64
N GLU A 186 -6.86 -5.04 -1.86
CA GLU A 186 -8.21 -4.79 -1.35
C GLU A 186 -8.24 -4.64 0.18
N GLY A 187 -7.63 -5.60 0.89
CA GLY A 187 -7.61 -5.61 2.35
C GLY A 187 -6.86 -4.42 2.92
N PHE A 188 -5.76 -3.99 2.28
CA PHE A 188 -5.04 -2.81 2.72
C PHE A 188 -5.79 -1.51 2.40
N THR A 189 -6.40 -1.39 1.22
CA THR A 189 -7.24 -0.23 0.90
C THR A 189 -8.37 -0.08 1.90
N ALA A 190 -9.05 -1.17 2.26
CA ALA A 190 -10.08 -1.13 3.29
C ALA A 190 -9.51 -0.77 4.68
N PHE A 191 -8.29 -1.21 4.99
CA PHE A 191 -7.60 -0.84 6.23
C PHE A 191 -7.23 0.65 6.26
N LEU A 192 -6.85 1.26 5.15
CA LEU A 192 -6.62 2.71 5.08
C LEU A 192 -7.91 3.50 5.35
N GLN A 193 -9.05 2.99 4.87
CA GLN A 193 -10.35 3.66 4.95
C GLN A 193 -11.04 3.50 6.32
N GLY A 194 -10.88 2.35 6.98
CA GLY A 194 -11.55 2.04 8.25
C GLY A 194 -10.62 1.84 9.45
N GLY A 195 -9.31 1.85 9.24
CA GLY A 195 -8.32 1.67 10.30
C GLY A 195 -8.07 2.93 11.12
N ARG A 196 -7.43 2.76 12.29
CA ARG A 196 -6.96 3.89 13.11
C ARG A 196 -5.62 4.40 12.58
N ILE A 197 -5.60 4.79 11.31
CA ILE A 197 -4.38 5.22 10.62
C ILE A 197 -3.75 6.46 11.25
N TRP A 198 -4.56 7.30 11.90
CA TRP A 198 -4.09 8.49 12.61
C TRP A 198 -2.95 8.21 13.59
N GLU A 199 -3.02 7.13 14.37
CA GLU A 199 -1.94 6.75 15.31
C GLU A 199 -0.63 6.38 14.60
N TRP A 200 -0.74 5.84 13.39
CA TRP A 200 0.43 5.56 12.57
C TRP A 200 1.04 6.84 12.03
N MET A 201 0.20 7.76 11.53
CA MET A 201 0.62 9.04 10.95
C MET A 201 1.25 9.98 11.98
N MET A 202 0.91 9.83 13.27
CA MET A 202 1.47 10.60 14.38
C MET A 202 2.81 10.05 14.91
N ASN A 203 3.44 9.09 14.22
CA ASN A 203 4.76 8.59 14.57
C ASN A 203 5.85 9.61 14.19
N ASP A 204 6.82 9.87 15.09
CA ASP A 204 7.96 10.76 14.85
C ASP A 204 8.91 10.31 13.70
N ASP A 205 8.75 9.09 13.15
CA ASP A 205 9.54 8.57 12.01
C ASP A 205 8.77 8.65 10.68
N SER A 206 8.55 9.89 10.20
CA SER A 206 7.86 10.17 8.93
C SER A 206 8.57 9.59 7.70
N ASP A 207 9.91 9.49 7.72
CA ASP A 207 10.70 8.89 6.64
C ASP A 207 10.38 7.39 6.48
N THR A 208 10.28 6.64 7.58
CA THR A 208 9.87 5.24 7.53
C THR A 208 8.42 5.09 7.07
N ILE A 209 7.50 5.94 7.53
CA ILE A 209 6.09 5.93 7.08
C ILE A 209 6.03 6.13 5.56
N LYS A 210 6.72 7.16 5.05
CA LYS A 210 6.81 7.47 3.62
C LYS A 210 7.41 6.31 2.83
N ALA A 211 8.46 5.67 3.34
CA ALA A 211 9.07 4.50 2.71
C ALA A 211 8.10 3.31 2.63
N ILE A 212 7.34 3.04 3.71
CA ILE A 212 6.31 2.00 3.73
C ILE A 212 5.19 2.32 2.73
N MET A 213 4.70 3.55 2.70
CA MET A 213 3.65 3.97 1.77
C MET A 213 4.09 3.91 0.31
N ASN A 214 5.34 4.27 0.01
CA ASN A 214 5.90 4.09 -1.32
C ASN A 214 5.98 2.61 -1.72
N MET A 215 6.33 1.72 -0.80
CA MET A 215 6.29 0.28 -1.07
C MET A 215 4.88 -0.24 -1.34
N PHE A 216 3.85 0.31 -0.68
CA PHE A 216 2.47 -0.03 -1.01
C PHE A 216 2.00 0.55 -2.34
N GLY A 217 2.45 1.74 -2.74
CA GLY A 217 2.25 2.24 -4.11
C GLY A 217 2.84 1.28 -5.14
N ILE A 218 4.04 0.76 -4.89
CA ILE A 218 4.68 -0.27 -5.75
C ILE A 218 3.90 -1.58 -5.72
N MET A 219 3.31 -1.98 -4.57
CA MET A 219 2.41 -3.13 -4.46
C MET A 219 1.19 -2.98 -5.36
N LEU A 220 0.59 -1.79 -5.37
CA LEU A 220 -0.55 -1.45 -6.21
C LEU A 220 -0.19 -1.57 -7.70
N PHE A 221 0.90 -0.92 -8.14
CA PHE A 221 1.34 -0.96 -9.54
C PHE A 221 1.72 -2.36 -10.01
N THR A 222 2.47 -3.10 -9.18
CA THR A 222 2.81 -4.50 -9.46
C THR A 222 1.56 -5.36 -9.57
N SER A 223 0.52 -5.07 -8.79
CA SER A 223 -0.75 -5.77 -8.86
C SER A 223 -1.53 -5.42 -10.13
N PHE A 224 -1.51 -4.15 -10.59
CA PHE A 224 -2.09 -3.79 -11.88
C PHE A 224 -1.42 -4.53 -13.04
N GLU A 225 -0.09 -4.57 -13.08
CA GLU A 225 0.66 -5.33 -14.09
C GLU A 225 0.31 -6.81 -14.08
N MET A 226 0.34 -7.42 -12.90
CA MET A 226 -0.05 -8.82 -12.73
C MET A 226 -1.49 -9.06 -13.19
N LEU A 227 -2.43 -8.17 -12.89
CA LEU A 227 -3.81 -8.32 -13.34
C LEU A 227 -3.93 -8.15 -14.86
N ALA A 228 -3.18 -7.23 -15.46
CA ALA A 228 -3.13 -7.04 -16.91
C ALA A 228 -2.58 -8.27 -17.64
N GLU A 229 -1.52 -8.91 -17.12
CA GLU A 229 -0.97 -10.17 -17.65
C GLU A 229 -2.00 -11.32 -17.68
N HIS A 230 -3.02 -11.23 -16.84
CA HIS A 230 -4.09 -12.21 -16.71
C HIS A 230 -5.42 -11.76 -17.33
N ASP A 231 -5.44 -10.67 -18.11
CA ASP A 231 -6.64 -10.09 -18.73
C ASP A 231 -7.73 -9.69 -17.70
N LEU A 232 -7.29 -9.24 -16.52
CA LEU A 232 -8.14 -8.84 -15.39
C LEU A 232 -8.10 -7.34 -15.08
N PHE A 233 -7.16 -6.58 -15.61
CA PHE A 233 -7.08 -5.13 -15.41
C PHE A 233 -7.69 -4.39 -16.60
N LYS A 234 -9.03 -4.35 -16.66
CA LYS A 234 -9.81 -3.76 -17.75
C LYS A 234 -11.25 -3.44 -17.29
N PRO A 235 -12.03 -2.63 -18.05
CA PRO A 235 -13.36 -2.18 -17.61
C PRO A 235 -14.39 -3.29 -17.40
N ASP A 236 -14.34 -4.35 -18.22
CA ASP A 236 -15.25 -5.51 -18.17
C ASP A 236 -14.69 -6.66 -17.31
N SER A 237 -13.77 -6.35 -16.38
CA SER A 237 -13.13 -7.34 -15.52
C SER A 237 -14.13 -8.12 -14.66
N SER A 238 -13.75 -9.37 -14.37
CA SER A 238 -14.42 -10.17 -13.33
C SER A 238 -14.18 -9.63 -11.91
N ILE A 239 -13.17 -8.78 -11.72
CA ILE A 239 -12.87 -8.11 -10.44
C ILE A 239 -13.84 -6.94 -10.25
N LYS A 240 -14.72 -7.07 -9.25
CA LYS A 240 -15.88 -6.18 -9.08
C LYS A 240 -15.55 -4.77 -8.57
N ASN A 241 -14.35 -4.56 -8.07
CA ASN A 241 -13.89 -3.31 -7.46
C ASN A 241 -12.68 -2.70 -8.20
N ILE A 242 -12.47 -3.09 -9.46
CA ILE A 242 -11.28 -2.71 -10.23
C ILE A 242 -11.11 -1.19 -10.40
N SER A 243 -12.21 -0.42 -10.41
CA SER A 243 -12.20 1.03 -10.52
C SER A 243 -12.26 1.77 -9.18
N ILE A 244 -12.98 1.23 -8.19
CA ILE A 244 -13.14 1.90 -6.88
C ILE A 244 -11.89 1.79 -6.00
N ILE A 245 -11.15 0.68 -6.06
CA ILE A 245 -9.91 0.53 -5.28
C ILE A 245 -8.88 1.60 -5.66
N PRO A 246 -8.57 1.85 -6.95
CA PRO A 246 -7.74 2.98 -7.37
C PRO A 246 -8.25 4.33 -6.86
N LEU A 247 -9.56 4.58 -6.90
CA LEU A 247 -10.15 5.83 -6.40
C LEU A 247 -9.90 6.03 -4.90
N LEU A 248 -10.06 4.98 -4.08
CA LEU A 248 -9.80 5.06 -2.64
C LEU A 248 -8.32 5.28 -2.31
N TRP A 249 -7.42 4.75 -3.15
CA TRP A 249 -6.00 5.07 -3.06
C TRP A 249 -5.71 6.53 -3.37
N LEU A 250 -6.32 7.06 -4.44
CA LEU A 250 -6.17 8.46 -4.81
C LEU A 250 -6.75 9.39 -3.74
N GLU A 251 -7.86 9.02 -3.11
CA GLU A 251 -8.47 9.77 -2.01
C GLU A 251 -7.53 9.84 -0.82
N PHE A 252 -6.95 8.68 -0.43
CA PHE A 252 -5.94 8.64 0.62
C PHE A 252 -4.75 9.56 0.29
N ILE A 253 -4.23 9.51 -0.95
CA ILE A 253 -3.10 10.35 -1.37
C ILE A 253 -3.43 11.85 -1.30
N ASP A 254 -4.65 12.23 -1.68
CA ASP A 254 -5.10 13.62 -1.66
C ASP A 254 -5.35 14.15 -0.24
N GLN A 255 -5.77 13.26 0.66
CA GLN A 255 -6.13 13.59 2.04
C GLN A 255 -5.02 13.18 3.01
N ASP A 256 -5.21 12.08 3.73
CA ASP A 256 -4.35 11.66 4.84
C ASP A 256 -2.88 11.45 4.43
N GLY A 257 -2.64 11.07 3.18
CA GLY A 257 -1.32 10.85 2.59
C GLY A 257 -0.64 12.12 2.05
N GLY A 258 -1.30 13.26 2.03
CA GLY A 258 -0.78 14.51 1.47
C GLY A 258 0.50 14.98 2.15
N ASP A 259 0.57 14.86 3.48
CA ASP A 259 1.71 15.28 4.30
C ASP A 259 2.92 14.33 4.20
N LEU A 260 2.79 13.18 3.53
CA LEU A 260 3.87 12.22 3.31
C LEU A 260 4.65 12.46 2.01
N ASP A 261 4.35 13.55 1.28
CA ASP A 261 4.83 13.84 -0.08
C ASP A 261 4.69 12.64 -1.03
N ILE A 262 3.53 11.98 -1.00
CA ILE A 262 3.26 10.87 -1.91
C ILE A 262 3.01 11.42 -3.33
N THR A 263 3.93 11.13 -4.26
CA THR A 263 3.91 11.72 -5.61
C THR A 263 3.49 10.75 -6.73
N TRP A 264 2.95 9.58 -6.39
CA TRP A 264 2.64 8.53 -7.37
C TRP A 264 1.16 8.46 -7.77
N GLY A 265 0.31 9.39 -7.32
CA GLY A 265 -1.11 9.44 -7.71
C GLY A 265 -1.32 9.54 -9.22
N CYS A 266 -0.49 10.32 -9.92
CA CYS A 266 -0.58 10.43 -11.38
C CYS A 266 -0.29 9.11 -12.11
N GLU A 267 0.49 8.19 -11.53
CA GLU A 267 0.72 6.87 -12.10
C GLU A 267 -0.49 5.94 -11.95
N VAL A 268 -1.24 6.06 -10.85
CA VAL A 268 -2.51 5.32 -10.69
C VAL A 268 -3.47 5.69 -11.80
N VAL A 269 -3.64 7.01 -12.04
CA VAL A 269 -4.52 7.52 -13.10
C VAL A 269 -4.03 7.08 -14.48
N ARG A 270 -2.73 7.24 -14.77
CA ARG A 270 -2.14 6.82 -16.05
C ARG A 270 -2.41 5.35 -16.36
N LEU A 271 -2.14 4.47 -15.39
CA LEU A 271 -2.30 3.02 -15.59
C LEU A 271 -3.77 2.64 -15.79
N CYS A 272 -4.70 3.29 -15.08
CA CYS A 272 -6.13 3.08 -15.30
C CYS A 272 -6.57 3.55 -16.69
N ASP A 273 -6.14 4.75 -17.12
CA ASP A 273 -6.46 5.30 -18.44
C ASP A 273 -5.89 4.42 -19.58
N GLU A 274 -4.65 3.92 -19.44
CA GLU A 274 -4.03 2.98 -20.40
C GLU A 274 -4.79 1.64 -20.48
N ALA A 275 -5.40 1.20 -19.38
CA ALA A 275 -6.26 0.03 -19.33
C ALA A 275 -7.71 0.30 -19.79
N GLY A 276 -8.04 1.55 -20.13
CA GLY A 276 -9.39 1.98 -20.51
C GLY A 276 -10.37 2.10 -19.33
N ILE A 277 -9.89 2.06 -18.09
CA ILE A 277 -10.69 2.22 -16.87
C ILE A 277 -10.88 3.72 -16.59
N ASP A 278 -12.04 4.26 -16.94
CA ASP A 278 -12.36 5.66 -16.67
C ASP A 278 -12.71 5.89 -15.19
N LEU A 279 -11.75 6.45 -14.45
CA LEU A 279 -11.93 6.77 -13.04
C LEU A 279 -12.93 7.91 -12.81
N THR A 280 -13.12 8.82 -13.78
CA THR A 280 -14.06 9.94 -13.63
C THR A 280 -15.52 9.49 -13.72
N GLU A 281 -15.81 8.51 -14.59
CA GLU A 281 -17.14 7.88 -14.68
C GLU A 281 -17.39 6.90 -13.52
N SER A 282 -16.32 6.49 -12.83
CA SER A 282 -16.38 5.62 -11.65
C SER A 282 -16.51 6.39 -10.33
N LEU A 283 -16.43 7.73 -10.35
CA LEU A 283 -16.62 8.55 -9.15
C LEU A 283 -18.01 8.32 -8.54
N ARG A 284 -18.07 8.31 -7.21
CA ARG A 284 -19.28 8.14 -6.41
C ARG A 284 -19.24 9.13 -5.26
N SER A 285 -20.38 9.47 -4.67
CA SER A 285 -20.46 10.52 -3.64
C SER A 285 -19.69 10.21 -2.35
N GLN A 286 -19.26 8.97 -2.14
CA GLN A 286 -18.57 8.53 -0.93
C GLN A 286 -17.05 8.59 -1.08
N VAL A 287 -16.53 8.72 -2.31
CA VAL A 287 -15.12 9.04 -2.53
C VAL A 287 -15.00 10.56 -2.46
N LYS A 288 -14.24 11.08 -1.50
CA LYS A 288 -14.03 12.52 -1.33
C LYS A 288 -12.96 13.03 -2.32
N LEU A 289 -13.20 12.77 -3.60
CA LEU A 289 -12.43 13.27 -4.74
C LEU A 289 -13.39 13.86 -5.77
N ASP A 290 -12.92 14.87 -6.49
CA ASP A 290 -13.63 15.41 -7.63
C ASP A 290 -12.93 15.10 -8.96
N LYS A 291 -13.64 15.36 -10.05
CA LYS A 291 -13.12 15.21 -11.41
C LYS A 291 -11.89 16.11 -11.64
N THR A 292 -11.87 17.30 -11.06
CA THR A 292 -10.78 18.26 -11.21
C THR A 292 -9.45 17.69 -10.71
N LYS A 293 -9.47 16.99 -9.57
CA LYS A 293 -8.27 16.35 -9.01
C LYS A 293 -7.75 15.23 -9.92
N ILE A 294 -8.64 14.40 -10.44
CA ILE A 294 -8.26 13.35 -11.41
C ILE A 294 -7.64 13.98 -12.68
N GLU A 295 -8.24 15.06 -13.20
CA GLU A 295 -7.69 15.78 -14.36
C GLU A 295 -6.33 16.44 -14.07
N ALA A 296 -6.10 16.92 -12.85
CA ALA A 296 -4.80 17.46 -12.45
C ALA A 296 -3.71 16.37 -12.51
N TRP A 297 -3.99 15.17 -12.02
CA TRP A 297 -3.08 14.02 -12.15
C TRP A 297 -2.91 13.57 -13.61
N ARG A 298 -3.95 13.68 -14.45
CA ARG A 298 -3.83 13.45 -15.90
C ARG A 298 -2.84 14.41 -16.56
N GLU A 299 -2.92 15.68 -16.21
CA GLU A 299 -1.99 16.70 -16.69
C GLU A 299 -0.55 16.47 -16.20
N GLU A 300 -0.38 16.04 -14.95
CA GLU A 300 0.95 15.68 -14.41
C GLU A 300 1.61 14.54 -15.21
N TYR A 301 0.90 13.43 -15.44
CA TYR A 301 1.50 12.34 -16.21
C TYR A 301 1.65 12.71 -17.69
N ARG A 302 0.80 13.58 -18.26
CA ARG A 302 0.95 14.11 -19.62
C ARG A 302 2.24 14.91 -19.77
N LYS A 303 2.54 15.80 -18.82
CA LYS A 303 3.83 16.52 -18.77
C LYS A 303 5.02 15.56 -18.68
N LYS A 304 4.90 14.49 -17.89
CA LYS A 304 5.92 13.44 -17.81
C LYS A 304 6.10 12.70 -19.14
N LYS A 305 5.01 12.48 -19.87
CA LYS A 305 5.00 11.86 -21.20
C LYS A 305 5.63 12.79 -22.24
N GLU A 306 5.30 14.07 -22.26
CA GLU A 306 5.72 15.04 -23.28
C GLU A 306 7.07 15.72 -22.98
N CYS A 307 8.08 14.97 -22.50
CA CYS A 307 9.37 15.55 -22.15
C CYS A 307 10.21 15.92 -23.39
N GLN A 308 11.26 16.75 -23.22
CA GLN A 308 12.06 17.35 -24.32
C GLN A 308 12.60 16.35 -25.35
N ASP A 309 12.74 15.07 -24.99
CA ASP A 309 13.28 13.99 -25.83
C ASP A 309 12.18 13.03 -26.38
N GLY A 310 10.90 13.41 -26.32
CA GLY A 310 9.76 12.58 -26.74
C GLY A 310 9.04 11.94 -25.55
N ASP A 311 8.51 10.73 -25.75
CA ASP A 311 7.79 10.00 -24.70
C ASP A 311 8.71 9.69 -23.51
N GLY A 312 8.52 10.41 -22.40
CA GLY A 312 9.35 10.26 -21.21
C GLY A 312 9.26 8.86 -20.60
N TYR A 313 8.07 8.24 -20.55
CA TYR A 313 7.93 6.88 -20.03
C TYR A 313 8.72 5.89 -20.88
N LYS A 314 8.62 6.00 -22.20
CA LYS A 314 9.41 5.18 -23.14
C LYS A 314 10.92 5.42 -22.99
N TYR A 315 11.33 6.68 -22.95
CA TYR A 315 12.74 7.06 -22.79
C TYR A 315 13.34 6.45 -21.51
N TRP A 316 12.62 6.55 -20.39
CA TRP A 316 13.08 5.95 -19.14
C TRP A 316 12.99 4.42 -19.18
N ALA A 317 11.93 3.81 -19.71
CA ALA A 317 11.80 2.35 -19.89
C ALA A 317 12.99 1.72 -20.64
N GLU A 318 13.54 2.40 -21.64
CA GLU A 318 14.63 1.90 -22.48
C GLU A 318 16.02 1.98 -21.81
N LYS A 319 16.18 2.75 -20.72
CA LYS A 319 17.45 2.86 -20.00
C LYS A 319 17.84 1.53 -19.35
N LYS A 320 19.00 1.01 -19.73
CA LYS A 320 19.64 -0.17 -19.14
C LYS A 320 20.22 0.14 -17.75
N ASP A 321 20.40 -0.91 -16.96
CA ASP A 321 21.08 -0.88 -15.66
C ASP A 321 20.45 0.05 -14.62
N TRP A 322 19.15 0.32 -14.75
CA TRP A 322 18.39 1.12 -13.81
C TRP A 322 18.35 0.49 -12.42
N THR A 323 18.43 1.38 -11.43
CA THR A 323 18.18 1.08 -10.03
C THR A 323 17.12 2.06 -9.49
N PRO A 324 16.37 1.69 -8.44
CA PRO A 324 15.39 2.58 -7.81
C PRO A 324 15.92 3.98 -7.48
N LYS A 325 17.22 4.09 -7.14
CA LYS A 325 17.89 5.35 -6.78
C LYS A 325 17.97 6.34 -7.94
N ASP A 326 17.96 5.87 -9.18
CA ASP A 326 18.07 6.73 -10.36
C ASP A 326 16.79 7.56 -10.62
N ASP A 327 15.66 7.14 -10.05
CA ASP A 327 14.38 7.84 -10.16
C ASP A 327 14.17 8.90 -9.06
N TRP A 328 15.05 8.95 -8.06
CA TRP A 328 15.03 9.99 -7.03
C TRP A 328 15.80 11.22 -7.51
N LYS A 329 15.16 12.39 -7.42
CA LYS A 329 15.83 13.67 -7.65
C LYS A 329 15.64 14.58 -6.45
N VAL A 330 16.74 15.23 -6.06
CA VAL A 330 16.70 16.38 -5.17
C VAL A 330 16.07 17.53 -5.95
N GLN A 331 14.85 17.92 -5.59
CA GLN A 331 14.27 19.20 -5.96
C GLN A 331 14.70 20.25 -4.93
N VAL A 332 15.34 21.31 -5.40
CA VAL A 332 15.80 22.42 -4.57
C VAL A 332 14.72 23.49 -4.59
N PHE A 333 14.14 23.78 -3.42
CA PHE A 333 13.25 24.91 -3.19
C PHE A 333 13.93 25.92 -2.26
N ASP A 334 13.45 27.16 -2.25
CA ASP A 334 13.99 28.23 -1.38
C ASP A 334 13.93 27.88 0.12
N TRP A 335 13.03 26.96 0.50
CA TRP A 335 12.79 26.48 1.86
C TRP A 335 13.48 25.15 2.18
N GLY A 336 14.17 24.53 1.21
CA GLY A 336 14.84 23.25 1.43
C GLY A 336 14.92 22.34 0.20
N ASN A 337 15.67 21.26 0.35
CA ASN A 337 15.83 20.22 -0.65
C ASN A 337 14.87 19.07 -0.35
N TRP A 338 14.12 18.62 -1.35
CA TRP A 338 13.14 17.55 -1.22
C TRP A 338 13.46 16.43 -2.20
N ASP A 339 13.59 15.21 -1.69
CA ASP A 339 13.75 14.03 -2.51
C ASP A 339 12.39 13.65 -3.11
N VAL A 340 12.23 13.93 -4.40
CA VAL A 340 11.02 13.61 -5.15
C VAL A 340 11.34 12.47 -6.10
N ARG A 341 10.67 11.34 -5.89
CA ARG A 341 10.71 10.22 -6.82
C ARG A 341 9.87 10.55 -8.06
N LYS A 342 10.42 10.25 -9.22
CA LYS A 342 9.77 10.54 -10.51
C LYS A 342 8.72 9.52 -10.95
N TRP A 343 8.80 8.28 -10.47
CA TRP A 343 7.84 7.22 -10.81
C TRP A 343 7.68 6.98 -12.32
N TYR A 344 8.79 6.89 -13.07
CA TYR A 344 8.71 6.43 -14.45
C TYR A 344 8.70 4.90 -14.53
N ARG A 345 9.29 4.25 -13.52
CA ARG A 345 9.47 2.80 -13.45
C ARG A 345 9.39 2.32 -12.00
N TRP A 346 9.06 1.06 -11.85
CA TRP A 346 9.16 0.32 -10.60
C TRP A 346 9.57 -1.12 -10.91
N ASP A 347 10.17 -1.79 -9.93
CA ASP A 347 10.39 -3.24 -9.97
C ASP A 347 10.26 -3.76 -8.54
N TRP A 348 9.21 -4.53 -8.26
CA TRP A 348 8.96 -5.03 -6.91
C TRP A 348 10.19 -5.71 -6.29
N LYS A 349 10.92 -6.51 -7.06
CA LYS A 349 12.04 -7.31 -6.55
C LYS A 349 13.21 -6.43 -6.14
N LEU A 350 13.54 -5.42 -6.95
CA LEU A 350 14.63 -4.48 -6.67
C LEU A 350 14.26 -3.56 -5.50
N GLU A 351 13.04 -3.04 -5.51
CA GLU A 351 12.51 -2.09 -4.53
C GLU A 351 12.36 -2.76 -3.16
N PHE A 352 11.67 -3.91 -3.08
CA PHE A 352 11.51 -4.65 -1.84
C PHE A 352 12.87 -5.11 -1.28
N LYS A 353 13.81 -5.50 -2.14
CA LYS A 353 15.16 -5.87 -1.70
C LYS A 353 15.88 -4.68 -1.07
N GLU A 354 15.81 -3.49 -1.66
CA GLU A 354 16.43 -2.30 -1.06
C GLU A 354 15.73 -1.88 0.23
N PHE A 355 14.39 -1.83 0.20
CA PHE A 355 13.57 -1.55 1.37
C PHE A 355 13.91 -2.48 2.55
N SER A 356 13.99 -3.79 2.32
CA SER A 356 14.27 -4.79 3.36
C SER A 356 15.68 -4.71 3.98
N LYS A 357 16.61 -3.97 3.37
CA LYS A 357 17.93 -3.70 3.97
C LYS A 357 17.88 -2.57 5.00
N ASN A 358 17.00 -1.60 4.77
CA ASN A 358 16.93 -0.37 5.55
C ASN A 358 15.82 -0.41 6.61
N HIS A 359 14.80 -1.26 6.40
CA HIS A 359 13.66 -1.39 7.30
C HIS A 359 13.51 -2.83 7.76
N SER A 360 13.15 -3.02 9.04
CA SER A 360 12.81 -4.35 9.54
C SER A 360 11.56 -4.85 8.82
N THR A 361 11.69 -5.98 8.13
CA THR A 361 10.57 -6.62 7.41
C THR A 361 10.00 -7.82 8.16
N SER A 362 10.45 -8.06 9.39
CA SER A 362 9.77 -8.98 10.28
C SER A 362 10.06 -8.74 11.74
N GLY A 363 9.01 -8.82 12.54
CA GLY A 363 9.11 -8.74 13.99
C GLY A 363 7.77 -8.96 14.65
N ASN A 364 7.86 -9.10 15.97
CA ASN A 364 6.76 -9.07 16.92
C ASN A 364 7.18 -8.27 18.17
N TYR A 365 8.16 -7.37 18.03
CA TYR A 365 8.73 -6.62 19.15
C TYR A 365 7.65 -5.74 19.81
N TYR A 366 6.75 -5.19 19.00
CA TYR A 366 5.66 -4.35 19.46
C TYR A 366 4.39 -5.13 19.84
N ASP A 367 4.40 -6.47 19.70
CA ASP A 367 3.26 -7.31 20.06
C ASP A 367 3.19 -7.46 21.59
N ILE A 368 2.33 -6.65 22.22
CA ILE A 368 2.09 -6.62 23.66
C ILE A 368 1.61 -7.98 24.18
N THR A 369 0.93 -8.78 23.35
CA THR A 369 0.44 -10.10 23.78
C THR A 369 1.56 -11.10 24.00
N THR A 370 2.74 -10.83 23.44
CA THR A 370 3.95 -11.63 23.65
C THR A 370 4.83 -11.11 24.80
N MET A 371 4.50 -9.93 25.34
CA MET A 371 5.25 -9.30 26.42
C MET A 371 5.11 -10.09 27.74
N PRO A 372 6.22 -10.37 28.46
CA PRO A 372 6.17 -11.02 29.77
C PRO A 372 5.24 -10.29 30.73
N LYS A 373 4.52 -11.04 31.58
CA LYS A 373 3.56 -10.46 32.55
C LYS A 373 4.18 -9.37 33.42
N ALA A 374 5.38 -9.60 33.96
CA ALA A 374 6.07 -8.62 34.80
C ALA A 374 6.41 -7.33 34.05
N GLU A 375 6.72 -7.42 32.76
CA GLU A 375 6.99 -6.25 31.92
C GLU A 375 5.71 -5.47 31.64
N ARG A 376 4.60 -6.15 31.31
CA ARG A 376 3.28 -5.53 31.16
C ARG A 376 2.84 -4.80 32.43
N GLU A 377 2.96 -5.44 33.59
CA GLU A 377 2.67 -4.80 34.88
C GLU A 377 3.49 -3.52 35.07
N SER A 378 4.77 -3.49 34.66
CA SER A 378 5.61 -2.29 34.75
C SER A 378 5.16 -1.12 33.84
N HIS A 379 4.20 -1.37 32.95
CA HIS A 379 3.64 -0.41 32.00
C HIS A 379 2.16 -0.12 32.23
N THR A 380 1.46 -0.92 33.04
CA THR A 380 0.05 -0.73 33.38
C THR A 380 -0.10 0.34 34.47
N LEU A 381 -0.86 1.39 34.17
CA LEU A 381 -1.15 2.48 35.11
C LEU A 381 -1.84 1.95 36.38
N GLY A 382 -1.45 2.48 37.54
CA GLY A 382 -2.04 2.10 38.83
C GLY A 382 -1.52 0.80 39.44
N THR A 383 -0.49 0.18 38.85
CA THR A 383 0.18 -0.97 39.46
C THR A 383 1.40 -0.52 40.28
N ALA A 384 1.68 -1.26 41.36
CA ALA A 384 2.89 -1.01 42.16
C ALA A 384 4.20 -1.18 41.35
N ALA A 385 4.17 -1.95 40.26
CA ALA A 385 5.32 -2.09 39.37
C ALA A 385 5.55 -0.82 38.54
N PHE A 386 4.49 -0.22 38.00
CA PHE A 386 4.54 1.06 37.30
C PHE A 386 4.99 2.19 38.22
N ASP A 387 4.42 2.30 39.42
CA ASP A 387 4.77 3.35 40.40
C ASP A 387 6.26 3.31 40.74
N ARG A 388 6.79 2.13 41.06
CA ARG A 388 8.24 1.94 41.32
C ARG A 388 9.11 2.35 40.14
N LYS A 389 8.67 2.09 38.90
CA LYS A 389 9.40 2.46 37.69
C LYS A 389 9.45 3.97 37.49
N ILE A 390 8.36 4.68 37.82
CA ILE A 390 8.32 6.14 37.79
C ILE A 390 9.19 6.73 38.89
N GLU A 391 9.09 6.23 40.13
CA GLU A 391 9.94 6.67 41.25
C GLU A 391 11.44 6.51 40.93
N ALA A 392 11.83 5.36 40.38
CA ALA A 392 13.21 5.10 39.98
C ALA A 392 13.72 6.06 38.89
N LYS A 393 12.85 6.55 37.99
CA LYS A 393 13.21 7.55 36.97
C LYS A 393 13.32 8.96 37.54
N LEU A 394 12.50 9.30 38.55
CA LEU A 394 12.52 10.61 39.20
C LEU A 394 13.67 10.77 40.19
N HIS A 395 14.16 9.66 40.75
CA HIS A 395 15.25 9.63 41.74
C HIS A 395 16.38 8.68 41.32
N PRO A 396 17.11 8.97 40.23
CA PRO A 396 18.29 8.19 39.87
C PRO A 396 19.38 8.36 40.95
N GLN A 397 19.84 7.25 41.53
CA GLN A 397 20.91 7.23 42.53
C GLN A 397 22.26 7.69 41.98
#